data_AF-A0A7V4J3E5-F1
#
_entry.id   AF-A0A7V4J3E5-F1
#
_cell.length_a   1.000
_cell.length_b   1.000
_cell.length_c   1.000
_cell.angle_alpha   90.00
_cell.angle_beta   90.00
_cell.angle_gamma   90.00
#
_symmetry.space_group_name_H-M   'P 1'
#
loop_
_entity.id
_entity.type
_entity.pdbx_description
1 polymer ?
#
loop_
_entity_poly.entity_id
_entity_poly.type
_entity_poly.pdbx_seq_one_letter_code
_entity_poly.pdbx_strand_id
1 'polypeptide(L)'
;MDLIAGLGDLVFDAIYLGILTARGLKPLSRLEYPIDETVLGWLSAQGLLTAVVTRVARNGARVHHLALSRDADLLSRYCAEFDRQPLRGETPGVIRREAHYFGYPACCAEAYIRTPHAPNHLTAAEQALFYHRACPGCRVTPRLIPAYRAALIEAQAVWRSTTSEESQQSGTDLTEMVRRSRSVENGI
;
A
#
# COMPACT_ATOMS: atom_id res chain seq x y z
N MET A 1 4.92 -13.64 -20.07
CA MET A 1 3.72 -13.07 -19.42
C MET A 1 4.06 -12.85 -17.96
N ASP A 2 4.76 -11.75 -17.70
CA ASP A 2 5.26 -11.34 -16.39
C ASP A 2 4.17 -10.58 -15.64
N LEU A 3 3.35 -11.30 -14.88
CA LEU A 3 2.21 -10.69 -14.19
C LEU A 3 2.58 -9.90 -12.93
N ILE A 4 3.84 -9.95 -12.45
CA ILE A 4 4.26 -9.31 -11.18
C ILE A 4 5.71 -8.77 -11.21
N ALA A 5 6.22 -8.39 -12.39
CA ALA A 5 7.55 -7.76 -12.51
C ALA A 5 7.48 -6.23 -12.71
N GLY A 6 6.32 -5.61 -12.47
CA GLY A 6 6.08 -4.19 -12.77
C GLY A 6 5.14 -3.50 -11.80
N LEU A 7 5.32 -3.65 -10.48
CA LEU A 7 4.72 -2.77 -9.47
C LEU A 7 5.46 -1.41 -9.45
N GLY A 8 5.53 -0.75 -10.61
CA GLY A 8 6.07 0.61 -10.76
C GLY A 8 5.01 1.69 -10.55
N ASP A 9 3.79 1.30 -10.18
CA ASP A 9 2.66 2.20 -10.00
C ASP A 9 2.30 2.30 -8.50
N LEU A 10 2.63 3.44 -7.90
CA LEU A 10 2.33 3.77 -6.51
C LEU A 10 0.83 3.79 -6.21
N VAL A 11 0.00 4.14 -7.19
CA VAL A 11 -1.47 4.13 -7.08
C VAL A 11 -1.97 2.71 -6.99
N PHE A 12 -1.47 1.81 -7.83
CA PHE A 12 -1.83 0.39 -7.76
C PHE A 12 -1.45 -0.23 -6.40
N ASP A 13 -0.23 0.04 -5.93
CA ASP A 13 0.25 -0.47 -4.64
C ASP A 13 -0.63 0.04 -3.47
N ALA A 14 -1.04 1.31 -3.52
CA ALA A 14 -1.94 1.90 -2.54
C ALA A 14 -3.34 1.26 -2.57
N ILE A 15 -3.89 1.02 -3.76
CA ILE A 15 -5.18 0.33 -3.94
C ILE A 15 -5.11 -1.11 -3.41
N TYR A 16 -4.05 -1.84 -3.74
CA TYR A 16 -3.89 -3.22 -3.31
C TYR A 16 -3.76 -3.33 -1.78
N LEU A 17 -2.93 -2.49 -1.14
CA LEU A 17 -2.85 -2.40 0.32
C LEU A 17 -4.18 -1.98 0.95
N GLY A 18 -4.92 -1.05 0.32
CA GLY A 18 -6.26 -0.66 0.71
C GLY A 18 -7.22 -1.85 0.76
N ILE A 19 -7.32 -2.63 -0.33
CA ILE A 19 -8.18 -3.83 -0.41
C ILE A 19 -7.76 -4.89 0.61
N LEU A 20 -6.47 -5.16 0.75
CA LEU A 20 -5.98 -6.12 1.76
C LEU A 20 -6.42 -5.71 3.17
N THR A 21 -6.40 -4.42 3.47
CA THR A 21 -6.78 -3.89 4.79
C THR A 21 -8.29 -3.87 4.97
N ALA A 22 -9.04 -3.44 3.95
CA ALA A 22 -10.49 -3.40 3.95
C ALA A 22 -11.11 -4.79 4.13
N ARG A 23 -10.47 -5.83 3.58
CA ARG A 23 -10.84 -7.24 3.75
C ARG A 23 -10.38 -7.87 5.07
N GLY A 24 -9.60 -7.16 5.88
CA GLY A 24 -9.03 -7.69 7.12
C GLY A 24 -7.94 -8.75 6.89
N LEU A 25 -7.37 -8.84 5.69
CA LEU A 25 -6.20 -9.68 5.41
C LEU A 25 -4.92 -9.07 5.99
N LYS A 26 -4.88 -7.73 6.08
CA LYS A 26 -3.91 -6.98 6.86
C LYS A 26 -4.66 -6.16 7.93
N PRO A 27 -4.28 -6.25 9.22
CA PRO A 27 -4.88 -5.42 10.26
C PRO A 27 -4.56 -3.92 10.04
N LEU A 28 -3.33 -3.64 9.60
CA LEU A 28 -2.83 -2.32 9.30
C LEU A 28 -1.90 -2.40 8.08
N SER A 29 -1.94 -1.37 7.25
CA SER A 29 -1.01 -1.18 6.13
C SER A 29 -0.32 0.18 6.24
N ARG A 30 0.82 0.30 5.57
CA ARG A 30 1.64 1.51 5.54
C ARG A 30 2.10 1.79 4.12
N LEU A 31 1.94 3.03 3.69
CA LEU A 31 2.52 3.58 2.47
C LEU A 31 3.69 4.49 2.85
N GLU A 32 4.82 4.33 2.17
CA GLU A 32 6.07 5.07 2.44
C GLU A 32 6.31 6.20 1.43
N TYR A 33 5.25 6.57 0.72
CA TYR A 33 5.26 7.56 -0.35
C TYR A 33 3.98 8.41 -0.26
N PRO A 34 3.99 9.65 -0.78
CA PRO A 34 2.80 10.48 -0.83
C PRO A 34 1.76 9.86 -1.78
N ILE A 35 0.49 10.01 -1.43
CA ILE A 35 -0.65 9.69 -2.30
C ILE A 35 -1.50 10.94 -2.47
N ASP A 36 -2.15 11.06 -3.62
CA ASP A 36 -3.05 12.17 -3.92
C ASP A 36 -4.42 12.03 -3.23
N GLU A 37 -5.23 13.08 -3.37
CA GLU A 37 -6.56 13.17 -2.76
C GLU A 37 -7.56 12.17 -3.36
N THR A 38 -7.38 11.78 -4.62
CA THR A 38 -8.23 10.79 -5.28
C THR A 38 -8.09 9.43 -4.61
N VAL A 39 -6.85 8.98 -4.39
CA VAL A 39 -6.56 7.73 -3.69
C VAL A 39 -6.98 7.80 -2.22
N LEU A 40 -6.77 8.94 -1.54
CA LEU A 40 -7.23 9.15 -0.17
C LEU A 40 -8.76 9.05 -0.04
N GLY A 41 -9.49 9.71 -0.95
CA GLY A 41 -10.94 9.65 -1.01
C GLY A 41 -11.45 8.22 -1.24
N TRP A 42 -10.79 7.48 -2.13
CA TRP A 42 -11.11 6.07 -2.36
C TRP A 42 -10.85 5.20 -1.12
N LEU A 43 -9.70 5.36 -0.44
CA LEU A 43 -9.40 4.63 0.80
C LEU A 43 -10.45 4.89 1.88
N SER A 44 -10.84 6.14 2.05
CA SER A 44 -11.90 6.55 2.98
C SER A 44 -13.25 5.90 2.63
N ALA A 45 -13.61 5.87 1.34
CA ALA A 45 -14.83 5.20 0.86
C ALA A 45 -14.83 3.68 1.11
N GLN A 46 -13.66 3.04 1.26
CA GLN A 46 -13.54 1.65 1.70
C GLN A 46 -13.68 1.46 3.22
N GLY A 47 -14.01 2.53 3.97
CA GLY A 47 -14.12 2.51 5.42
C GLY A 47 -12.76 2.44 6.13
N LEU A 48 -11.68 2.88 5.48
CA LEU A 48 -10.36 2.90 6.08
C LEU A 48 -10.09 4.25 6.74
N LEU A 49 -9.62 4.19 7.97
CA LEU A 49 -9.05 5.32 8.69
C LEU A 49 -7.59 5.48 8.26
N THR A 50 -7.15 6.72 8.08
CA THR A 50 -5.78 7.05 7.71
C THR A 50 -5.13 7.95 8.76
N ALA A 51 -3.83 7.81 8.95
CA ALA A 51 -3.04 8.68 9.81
C ALA A 51 -1.64 8.87 9.23
N VAL A 52 -1.13 10.10 9.30
CA VAL A 52 0.25 10.40 8.92
C VAL A 52 1.16 10.09 10.12
N VAL A 53 2.17 9.26 9.89
CA VAL A 53 3.22 8.93 10.86
C VAL A 53 4.53 9.53 10.35
N THR A 54 5.14 10.40 11.16
CA THR A 54 6.42 11.02 10.81
C THR A 54 7.56 10.20 11.41
N ARG A 55 8.54 9.81 10.61
CA ARG A 55 9.75 9.12 11.05
C ARG A 55 10.97 10.00 10.81
N VAL A 56 12.04 9.78 11.58
CA VAL A 56 13.29 10.55 11.46
C VAL A 56 14.38 9.67 10.87
N ALA A 57 14.85 10.01 9.67
CA ALA A 57 15.95 9.31 9.00
C ALA A 57 17.30 9.56 9.71
N ARG A 58 18.33 8.77 9.34
CA ARG A 58 19.67 8.88 9.97
C ARG A 58 20.32 10.26 9.81
N ASN A 59 20.01 10.96 8.71
CA ASN A 59 20.49 12.31 8.43
C ASN A 59 19.61 13.40 9.09
N GLY A 60 18.64 13.04 9.93
CA GLY A 60 17.70 13.96 10.56
C GLY A 60 16.50 14.36 9.69
N ALA A 61 16.45 13.93 8.42
CA ALA A 61 15.31 14.23 7.55
C ALA A 61 14.02 13.59 8.08
N ARG A 62 12.90 14.29 7.91
CA ARG A 62 11.57 13.77 8.23
C ARG A 62 11.04 13.00 7.03
N VAL A 63 10.56 11.78 7.29
CA VAL A 63 9.91 10.92 6.31
C VAL A 63 8.47 10.73 6.76
N HIS A 64 7.52 10.90 5.84
CA HIS A 64 6.10 10.77 6.12
C HIS A 64 5.59 9.44 5.58
N HIS A 65 4.98 8.64 6.45
CA HIS A 65 4.28 7.43 6.07
C HIS A 65 2.78 7.62 6.28
N LEU A 66 1.96 7.06 5.41
CA LEU A 66 0.53 6.96 5.62
C LEU A 66 0.21 5.57 6.20
N ALA A 67 -0.26 5.53 7.45
CA ALA A 67 -0.80 4.33 8.04
C ALA A 67 -2.30 4.25 7.79
N LEU A 68 -2.82 3.07 7.48
CA LEU A 68 -4.25 2.83 7.26
C LEU A 68 -4.74 1.56 7.95
N SER A 69 -5.93 1.63 8.54
CA SER A 69 -6.60 0.51 9.21
C SER A 69 -8.12 0.73 9.26
N ARG A 70 -8.89 -0.35 9.49
CA ARG A 70 -10.30 -0.25 9.89
C ARG A 70 -10.48 -0.06 11.40
N ASP A 71 -9.43 -0.31 12.17
CA ASP A 71 -9.45 -0.28 13.63
C ASP A 71 -8.75 1.00 14.14
N ALA A 72 -9.55 1.90 14.70
CA ALA A 72 -9.08 3.19 15.23
C ALA A 72 -8.09 3.00 16.39
N ASP A 73 -8.30 2.01 17.25
CA ASP A 73 -7.45 1.76 18.40
C ASP A 73 -6.10 1.18 17.96
N LEU A 74 -6.12 0.27 16.98
CA LEU A 74 -4.90 -0.27 16.39
C LEU A 74 -4.07 0.82 15.71
N LEU A 75 -4.72 1.69 14.92
CA LEU A 75 -4.08 2.81 14.26
C LEU A 75 -3.49 3.80 15.28
N SER A 76 -4.24 4.13 16.33
CA SER A 76 -3.79 5.03 17.40
C SER A 76 -2.57 4.47 18.14
N ARG A 77 -2.59 3.18 18.51
CA ARG A 77 -1.43 2.52 19.14
C ARG A 77 -0.20 2.52 18.23
N TYR A 78 -0.37 2.23 16.94
CA TYR A 78 0.72 2.27 15.97
C TYR A 78 1.32 3.69 15.87
N CYS A 79 0.48 4.72 15.76
CA CYS A 79 0.92 6.12 15.74
C CYS A 79 1.66 6.50 17.02
N ALA A 80 1.11 6.17 18.20
CA ALA A 80 1.75 6.46 19.48
C ALA A 80 3.13 5.81 19.63
N GLU A 81 3.30 4.62 19.05
CA GLU A 81 4.56 3.88 19.14
C GLU A 81 5.61 4.35 18.13
N PHE A 82 5.20 4.68 16.90
CA PHE A 82 6.14 4.95 15.80
C PHE A 82 6.25 6.41 15.39
N ASP A 83 5.30 7.28 15.74
CA ASP A 83 5.38 8.69 15.38
C ASP A 83 6.55 9.41 16.06
N ARG A 84 7.22 10.25 15.28
CA ARG A 84 8.47 10.97 15.59
C ARG A 84 9.62 10.07 16.03
N GLN A 85 9.48 8.75 15.90
CA GLN A 85 10.57 7.82 16.18
C GLN A 85 11.58 7.78 15.04
N PRO A 86 12.88 7.60 15.34
CA PRO A 86 13.85 7.39 14.29
C PRO A 86 13.49 6.16 13.45
N LEU A 87 13.87 6.17 12.18
CA LEU A 87 14.07 4.95 11.39
C LEU A 87 15.28 4.22 11.97
N ARG A 88 15.14 3.71 13.20
CA ARG A 88 16.10 2.79 13.79
C ARG A 88 16.05 1.59 12.87
N GLY A 89 17.12 1.38 12.10
CA GLY A 89 17.21 0.25 11.17
C GLY A 89 16.84 -1.05 11.87
N GLU A 90 16.37 -2.02 11.09
CA GLU A 90 15.98 -3.42 11.38
C GLU A 90 16.41 -4.06 12.72
N THR A 91 16.12 -3.45 13.86
CA THR A 91 16.36 -4.08 15.15
C THR A 91 15.33 -5.18 15.36
N PRO A 92 15.70 -6.30 16.00
CA PRO A 92 14.76 -7.39 16.27
C PRO A 92 13.47 -6.94 16.96
N GLY A 93 13.58 -6.00 17.90
CA GLY A 93 12.42 -5.46 18.62
C GLY A 93 11.47 -4.66 17.72
N VAL A 94 12.01 -3.82 16.82
CA VAL A 94 11.18 -3.06 15.86
C VAL A 94 10.52 -4.00 14.86
N ILE A 95 11.26 -4.96 14.30
CA ILE A 95 10.73 -5.93 13.33
C ILE A 95 9.55 -6.71 13.91
N ARG A 96 9.68 -7.21 15.15
CA ARG A 96 8.58 -7.94 15.83
C ARG A 96 7.33 -7.08 15.99
N ARG A 97 7.50 -5.83 16.40
CA ARG A 97 6.37 -4.93 16.64
C ARG A 97 5.70 -4.52 15.34
N GLU A 98 6.47 -4.14 14.32
CA GLU A 98 5.92 -3.87 12.98
C GLU A 98 5.23 -5.10 12.39
N ALA A 99 5.84 -6.29 12.49
CA ALA A 99 5.23 -7.54 12.06
C ALA A 99 3.88 -7.80 12.75
N HIS A 100 3.78 -7.50 14.04
CA HIS A 100 2.53 -7.62 14.79
C HIS A 100 1.45 -6.69 14.23
N TYR A 101 1.72 -5.39 14.06
CA TYR A 101 0.74 -4.45 13.50
C TYR A 101 0.32 -4.81 12.07
N PHE A 102 1.27 -5.23 11.24
CA PHE A 102 1.00 -5.54 9.83
C PHE A 102 0.41 -6.93 9.59
N GLY A 103 0.23 -7.73 10.64
CA GLY A 103 -0.32 -9.08 10.56
C GLY A 103 0.62 -10.13 9.95
N TYR A 104 1.93 -9.89 10.00
CA TYR A 104 2.91 -10.86 9.49
C TYR A 104 3.02 -12.06 10.42
N PRO A 105 3.12 -13.29 9.89
CA PRO A 105 3.32 -14.46 10.73
C PRO A 105 4.57 -14.29 11.60
N ALA A 106 4.46 -14.52 12.91
CA ALA A 106 5.59 -14.38 13.83
C ALA A 106 6.81 -15.22 13.40
N CYS A 107 6.59 -16.41 12.85
CA CYS A 107 7.67 -17.25 12.31
C CYS A 107 8.43 -16.58 11.15
N CYS A 108 7.75 -15.79 10.31
CA CYS A 108 8.36 -15.03 9.22
C CYS A 108 9.18 -13.86 9.76
N ALA A 109 8.66 -13.14 10.76
CA ALA A 109 9.40 -12.06 11.42
C ALA A 109 10.68 -12.58 12.10
N GLU A 110 10.59 -13.68 12.85
CA GLU A 110 11.76 -14.29 13.49
C GLU A 110 12.78 -14.83 12.48
N ALA A 111 12.31 -15.39 11.36
CA ALA A 111 13.20 -15.82 10.30
C ALA A 111 13.88 -14.64 9.60
N TYR A 112 13.16 -13.53 9.40
CA TYR A 112 13.74 -12.30 8.87
C TYR A 112 14.85 -11.77 9.77
N ILE A 113 14.61 -11.74 11.08
CA ILE A 113 15.61 -11.30 12.08
C ILE A 113 16.89 -12.15 12.02
N ARG A 114 16.77 -13.46 11.84
CA ARG A 114 17.94 -14.37 11.80
C ARG A 114 18.63 -14.40 10.45
N THR A 115 17.84 -14.47 9.38
CA THR A 115 18.28 -14.76 8.02
C THR A 115 17.33 -14.11 7.00
N PRO A 116 17.43 -12.78 6.77
CA PRO A 116 16.50 -12.01 5.93
C PRO A 116 16.29 -12.59 4.52
N HIS A 117 17.35 -13.20 3.97
CA HIS A 117 17.39 -13.69 2.59
C HIS A 117 17.30 -15.23 2.46
N ALA A 118 16.97 -15.96 3.53
CA ALA A 118 16.82 -17.43 3.46
C ALA A 118 15.76 -17.88 2.41
N PRO A 119 16.06 -18.82 1.50
CA PRO A 119 15.11 -19.25 0.48
C PRO A 119 13.81 -19.78 1.09
N ASN A 120 12.69 -19.68 0.37
CA ASN A 120 11.41 -20.25 0.78
C ASN A 120 10.79 -21.10 -0.34
N HIS A 121 9.68 -21.76 -0.05
CA HIS A 121 9.03 -22.70 -0.97
C HIS A 121 7.96 -22.06 -1.86
N LEU A 122 7.80 -20.73 -1.81
CA LEU A 122 6.88 -20.02 -2.68
C LEU A 122 7.54 -19.75 -4.02
N THR A 123 6.77 -19.82 -5.09
CA THR A 123 7.20 -19.26 -6.37
C THR A 123 7.40 -17.75 -6.26
N ALA A 124 8.17 -17.14 -7.15
CA ALA A 124 8.34 -15.69 -7.18
C ALA A 124 7.00 -14.96 -7.29
N ALA A 125 6.07 -15.49 -8.10
CA ALA A 125 4.74 -14.91 -8.26
C ALA A 125 3.90 -14.99 -6.97
N GLU A 126 4.01 -16.08 -6.21
CA GLU A 126 3.31 -16.20 -4.92
C GLU A 126 3.94 -15.30 -3.86
N GLN A 127 5.26 -15.23 -3.79
CA GLN A 127 5.94 -14.35 -2.86
C GLN A 127 5.63 -12.87 -3.13
N ALA A 128 5.49 -12.48 -4.39
CA ALA A 128 5.18 -11.11 -4.78
C ALA A 128 3.77 -10.66 -4.38
N LEU A 129 2.88 -11.56 -3.94
CA LEU A 129 1.60 -11.19 -3.34
C LEU A 129 1.76 -10.53 -1.96
N PHE A 130 2.85 -10.83 -1.25
CA PHE A 130 3.01 -10.50 0.17
C PHE A 130 4.04 -9.39 0.39
N TYR A 131 3.75 -8.53 1.36
CA TYR A 131 4.65 -7.47 1.86
C TYR A 131 5.58 -7.96 2.98
N HIS A 132 5.66 -9.27 3.17
CA HIS A 132 6.62 -9.93 4.05
C HIS A 132 7.20 -11.14 3.34
N ARG A 133 8.42 -11.52 3.70
CA ARG A 133 9.05 -12.72 3.16
C ARG A 133 8.59 -13.95 3.92
N ALA A 134 8.06 -14.96 3.23
CA ALA A 134 7.74 -16.23 3.88
C ALA A 134 9.04 -16.91 4.35
N CYS A 135 9.04 -17.49 5.55
CA CYS A 135 10.16 -18.29 6.03
C CYS A 135 10.16 -19.71 5.41
N PRO A 136 11.29 -20.43 5.41
CA PRO A 136 11.31 -21.85 5.12
C PRO A 136 10.27 -22.58 5.98
N GLY A 137 9.46 -23.44 5.36
CA GLY A 137 8.41 -24.20 6.05
C GLY A 137 7.25 -23.39 6.64
N CYS A 138 7.03 -22.13 6.22
CA CYS A 138 5.90 -21.33 6.70
C CYS A 138 4.55 -22.04 6.42
N ARG A 139 3.74 -22.24 7.46
CA ARG A 139 2.41 -22.88 7.35
C ARG A 139 1.27 -21.88 7.18
N VAL A 140 1.50 -20.62 7.54
CA VAL A 140 0.47 -19.57 7.51
C VAL A 140 0.38 -18.94 6.13
N THR A 141 1.51 -18.44 5.60
CA THR A 141 1.53 -17.69 4.33
C THR A 141 0.95 -18.46 3.15
N PRO A 142 1.26 -19.75 2.91
CA PRO A 142 0.65 -20.50 1.79
C PRO A 142 -0.88 -20.56 1.85
N ARG A 143 -1.46 -20.58 3.05
CA ARG A 143 -2.92 -20.63 3.24
C ARG A 143 -3.61 -19.30 2.91
N LEU A 144 -2.86 -18.19 2.89
CA LEU A 144 -3.37 -16.86 2.56
C LEU A 144 -3.39 -16.59 1.05
N ILE A 145 -2.66 -17.38 0.25
CA ILE A 145 -2.52 -17.17 -1.21
C ILE A 145 -3.87 -17.02 -1.92
N PRO A 146 -4.89 -17.88 -1.70
CA PRO A 146 -6.17 -17.73 -2.38
C PRO A 146 -6.85 -16.38 -2.10
N ALA A 147 -6.83 -15.93 -0.84
CA ALA A 147 -7.44 -14.66 -0.45
C ALA A 147 -6.66 -13.46 -1.00
N TYR A 148 -5.34 -13.53 -1.01
CA TYR A 148 -4.47 -12.49 -1.59
C TYR A 148 -4.65 -12.40 -3.12
N ARG A 149 -4.78 -13.52 -3.83
CA ARG A 149 -5.08 -13.51 -5.27
C ARG A 149 -6.44 -12.87 -5.55
N ALA A 150 -7.46 -13.16 -4.74
CA ALA A 150 -8.77 -12.52 -4.89
C ALA A 150 -8.68 -11.00 -4.66
N ALA A 151 -7.89 -10.56 -3.67
CA ALA A 151 -7.64 -9.14 -3.45
C ALA A 151 -6.88 -8.48 -4.61
N LEU A 152 -5.91 -9.18 -5.21
CA LEU A 152 -5.17 -8.68 -6.36
C LEU A 152 -6.08 -8.49 -7.58
N ILE A 153 -6.97 -9.44 -7.86
CA ILE A 153 -7.93 -9.35 -8.97
C ILE A 153 -8.84 -8.13 -8.78
N GLU A 154 -9.31 -7.89 -7.56
CA GLU A 154 -10.12 -6.72 -7.23
C GLU A 154 -9.32 -5.42 -7.40
N ALA A 155 -8.07 -5.37 -6.93
CA ALA A 155 -7.21 -4.22 -7.09
C ALA A 155 -6.98 -3.87 -8.57
N GLN A 156 -6.78 -4.89 -9.41
CA GLN A 156 -6.67 -4.73 -10.86
C GLN A 156 -7.97 -4.22 -11.50
N ALA A 157 -9.15 -4.53 -10.96
CA ALA A 157 -10.39 -3.99 -11.47
C ALA A 157 -10.54 -2.50 -11.11
N VAL A 158 -10.30 -2.14 -9.85
CA VAL A 158 -10.38 -0.76 -9.36
C VAL A 158 -9.36 0.14 -10.06
N TRP A 159 -8.10 -0.29 -10.15
CA TRP A 159 -7.04 0.49 -10.77
C TRP A 159 -7.33 0.79 -12.25
N ARG A 160 -7.90 -0.18 -12.99
CA ARG A 160 -8.32 0.03 -14.38
C ARG A 160 -9.45 1.04 -14.53
N SER A 161 -10.40 1.09 -13.60
CA SER A 161 -11.46 2.10 -13.64
C SER A 161 -10.92 3.50 -13.34
N THR A 162 -10.05 3.65 -12.33
CA THR A 162 -9.50 4.95 -11.92
C THR A 162 -8.63 5.57 -13.02
N THR A 163 -7.79 4.77 -13.68
CA THR A 163 -6.92 5.24 -14.77
C THR A 163 -7.69 5.58 -16.07
N SER A 164 -8.84 4.93 -16.27
CA SER A 164 -9.71 5.21 -17.44
C SER A 164 -10.46 6.54 -17.28
N GLU A 165 -10.85 6.91 -16.06
CA GLU A 165 -11.57 8.15 -15.76
C GLU A 165 -10.66 9.39 -15.88
N GLU A 166 -9.41 9.33 -15.40
CA GLU A 166 -8.43 10.42 -15.54
C GLU A 166 -8.12 10.74 -17.02
N SER A 167 -8.07 9.71 -17.86
CA SER A 167 -7.86 9.85 -19.30
C SER A 167 -9.04 10.54 -20.02
N GLN A 168 -10.26 10.43 -19.48
CA GLN A 168 -11.45 11.07 -20.05
C GLN A 168 -11.61 12.51 -19.54
N GLN A 169 -11.30 12.78 -18.27
CA GLN A 169 -11.38 14.12 -17.68
C GLN A 169 -10.41 15.11 -18.35
N SER A 170 -9.18 14.66 -18.64
CA SER A 170 -8.16 15.48 -19.33
C SER A 170 -8.49 15.80 -20.79
N GLY A 171 -9.36 15.01 -21.44
CA GLY A 171 -9.83 15.25 -22.81
C GLY A 171 -10.97 16.27 -22.89
N THR A 172 -11.83 16.33 -21.86
CA THR A 172 -12.90 17.34 -21.77
C THR A 172 -12.36 18.75 -21.55
N ASP A 173 -11.30 18.92 -20.75
CA ASP A 173 -10.75 20.24 -20.43
C ASP A 173 -10.13 20.92 -21.67
N LEU A 174 -9.40 20.17 -22.50
CA LEU A 174 -8.88 20.66 -23.78
C LEU A 174 -9.99 20.95 -24.80
N THR A 175 -11.06 20.15 -24.83
CA THR A 175 -12.17 20.34 -25.78
C THR A 175 -13.04 21.54 -25.40
N GLU A 176 -13.22 21.81 -24.11
CA GLU A 176 -13.93 22.98 -23.59
C GLU A 176 -13.09 24.27 -23.73
N MET A 177 -11.77 24.18 -23.56
CA MET A 177 -10.84 25.28 -23.79
C MET A 177 -10.77 25.67 -25.27
N VAL A 178 -10.73 24.70 -26.20
CA VAL A 178 -10.78 24.95 -27.66
C VAL A 178 -12.14 25.51 -28.10
N ARG A 179 -13.26 25.11 -27.47
CA ARG A 179 -14.57 25.72 -27.71
C ARG A 179 -14.63 27.19 -27.27
N ARG A 180 -14.05 27.52 -26.11
CA ARG A 180 -14.00 28.91 -25.62
C ARG A 180 -13.13 29.81 -26.51
N SER A 181 -12.04 29.30 -27.07
CA SER A 181 -11.21 30.06 -28.02
C SER A 181 -11.92 30.36 -29.35
N ARG A 182 -12.76 29.43 -29.85
CA ARG A 182 -13.49 29.61 -31.13
C ARG A 182 -14.74 30.49 -31.04
N SER A 183 -15.30 30.71 -29.85
CA SER A 183 -16.41 31.64 -29.64
C SER A 183 -15.98 33.11 -29.57
N VAL A 184 -14.68 33.39 -29.36
CA VAL A 184 -14.14 34.76 -29.34
C VAL A 184 -13.79 35.26 -30.74
N GLU A 185 -13.52 34.37 -31.70
CA GLU A 185 -13.10 34.73 -33.07
C GLU A 185 -14.26 34.98 -34.05
N ASN A 186 -15.51 34.68 -33.70
CA ASN A 186 -16.68 34.88 -34.57
C ASN A 186 -17.62 36.02 -34.10
N GLY A 187 -17.13 36.91 -33.23
CA GLY A 187 -17.90 37.98 -32.61
C GLY A 187 -17.40 39.40 -32.90
N ILE A 188 -16.83 39.65 -34.08
CA ILE A 188 -16.52 41.00 -34.60
C ILE A 188 -16.98 41.10 -36.05
#